data_AF-A0A373GGR9-F1
#
_entry.id   AF-A0A373GGR9-F1
#
_cell.length_a   1.000
_cell.length_b   1.000
_cell.length_c   1.000
_cell.angle_alpha   90.00
_cell.angle_beta   90.00
_cell.angle_gamma   90.00
#
_symmetry.space_group_name_H-M   'P 1'
#
loop_
_entity.id
_entity.type
_entity.pdbx_description
1 polymer ?
#
loop_
_entity_poly.entity_id
_entity_poly.type
_entity_poly.pdbx_seq_one_letter_code
_entity_poly.pdbx_strand_id
1 'polypeptide(L)'
;MRKIIILLFVFICCLTSCSNQSIATDKTEKANSPEPVCNATYQLFPTQNMWTFIKLNTRDGRMWQVQYDVKGSERFEVNLNTTSFATKEEERDGRFTLYPTQNMWTFILLDQIDGRMWQVQWSMKEDSRFVIQI
;
A
#
# COMPACT_ATOMS: atom_id res chain seq x y z
N MET A 1 36.56 4.05 -46.70
CA MET A 1 35.70 3.37 -45.69
C MET A 1 36.42 2.28 -44.86
N ARG A 2 37.77 2.24 -44.83
CA ARG A 2 38.53 1.28 -44.01
C ARG A 2 39.18 1.91 -42.75
N LYS A 3 39.19 3.25 -42.67
CA LYS A 3 39.68 4.02 -41.50
C LYS A 3 38.58 4.40 -40.49
N ILE A 4 37.31 4.33 -40.90
CA ILE A 4 36.15 4.58 -40.01
C ILE A 4 35.81 3.33 -39.19
N ILE A 5 36.11 2.13 -39.70
CA ILE A 5 35.88 0.85 -38.99
C ILE A 5 36.87 0.69 -37.81
N ILE A 6 38.07 1.27 -37.90
CA ILE A 6 39.08 1.23 -36.82
C ILE A 6 38.67 2.12 -35.65
N LEU A 7 37.94 3.21 -35.90
CA LEU A 7 37.41 4.09 -34.85
C LEU A 7 36.22 3.49 -34.10
N LEU A 8 35.47 2.56 -34.71
CA LEU A 8 34.36 1.87 -34.04
C LEU A 8 34.82 0.70 -33.15
N PHE A 9 36.02 0.17 -33.37
CA PHE A 9 36.54 -0.97 -32.59
C PHE A 9 37.32 -0.56 -31.33
N VAL A 10 37.76 0.71 -31.25
CA VAL A 10 38.48 1.24 -30.07
C VAL A 10 37.53 1.73 -28.97
N PHE A 11 36.24 1.92 -29.28
CA PHE A 11 35.24 2.35 -28.29
C PHE A 11 34.63 1.20 -27.46
N ILE A 12 34.93 -0.06 -27.79
CA ILE A 12 34.29 -1.26 -27.20
C ILE A 12 35.17 -1.96 -26.13
N CYS A 13 36.38 -1.44 -25.83
CA CYS A 13 37.29 -2.08 -24.86
C CYS A 13 37.46 -1.35 -23.51
N CYS A 14 36.66 -0.34 -23.17
CA CYS A 14 36.74 0.32 -21.85
C CYS A 14 35.74 -0.20 -20.81
N LEU A 15 34.97 -1.26 -21.12
CA LEU A 15 34.09 -1.93 -20.14
C LEU A 15 34.75 -3.15 -19.52
N THR A 16 35.89 -2.97 -18.85
CA THR A 16 36.34 -3.89 -17.79
C THR A 16 37.35 -3.19 -16.89
N SER A 17 36.88 -2.69 -15.75
CA SER A 17 37.68 -2.59 -14.53
C SER A 17 36.72 -2.56 -13.35
N CYS A 18 36.59 -3.72 -12.70
CA CYS A 18 36.05 -3.83 -11.37
C CYS A 18 37.02 -3.14 -10.40
N SER A 19 36.54 -2.14 -9.68
CA SER A 19 37.14 -1.74 -8.41
C SER A 19 36.01 -1.50 -7.41
N ASN A 20 35.89 -2.43 -6.46
CA ASN A 20 35.11 -2.24 -5.25
C ASN A 20 35.75 -1.11 -4.42
N GLN A 21 35.04 0.00 -4.27
CA GLN A 21 35.26 0.90 -3.15
C GLN A 21 33.93 1.13 -2.46
N SER A 22 33.86 0.65 -1.23
CA SER A 22 32.74 0.78 -0.33
C SER A 22 32.78 2.13 0.40
N ILE A 23 31.57 2.60 0.72
CA ILE A 23 31.17 3.61 1.72
C ILE A 23 31.40 5.09 1.36
N ALA A 24 30.34 5.70 0.82
CA ALA A 24 29.79 6.93 1.37
C ALA A 24 28.26 6.78 1.43
N THR A 25 27.74 6.96 2.64
CA THR A 25 26.35 6.82 3.09
C THR A 25 25.35 7.60 2.25
N ASP A 26 24.43 6.90 1.58
CA ASP A 26 23.06 7.37 1.39
C ASP A 26 22.17 6.55 2.32
N LYS A 27 21.94 7.09 3.53
CA LYS A 27 20.88 6.61 4.40
C LYS A 27 19.58 7.10 3.78
N THR A 28 19.06 6.37 2.81
CA THR A 28 17.62 6.39 2.58
C THR A 28 17.01 5.79 3.84
N GLU A 29 16.43 6.64 4.69
CA GLU A 29 15.59 6.22 5.80
C GLU A 29 14.45 5.37 5.24
N LYS A 30 14.66 4.06 5.13
CA LYS A 30 13.59 3.09 5.10
C LYS A 30 12.98 3.18 6.48
N ALA A 31 11.94 4.01 6.61
CA ALA A 31 11.12 4.07 7.81
C ALA A 31 10.86 2.63 8.25
N ASN A 32 11.11 2.33 9.52
CA ASN A 32 10.88 1.03 10.14
C ASN A 32 9.37 0.73 10.15
N SER A 33 8.76 0.52 8.98
CA SER A 33 7.44 -0.07 8.88
C SER A 33 7.61 -1.53 9.30
N PRO A 34 6.91 -1.99 10.37
CA PRO A 34 6.91 -3.41 10.69
C PRO A 34 6.52 -4.18 9.42
N GLU A 35 7.25 -5.24 9.09
CA GLU A 35 6.79 -6.12 8.03
C GLU A 35 5.37 -6.59 8.38
N PRO A 36 4.43 -6.55 7.42
CA PRO A 36 3.06 -6.97 7.70
C PRO A 36 3.11 -8.40 8.22
N VAL A 37 2.59 -8.61 9.42
CA VAL A 37 2.43 -9.95 9.98
C VAL A 37 1.54 -10.73 9.02
N CYS A 38 2.13 -11.73 8.37
CA CYS A 38 1.42 -12.61 7.46
C CYS A 38 0.20 -13.18 8.20
N ASN A 39 -1.01 -12.94 7.64
CA ASN A 39 -2.29 -13.37 8.20
C ASN A 39 -2.70 -12.72 9.53
N ALA A 40 -2.32 -11.47 9.81
CA ALA A 40 -2.93 -10.74 10.92
C ALA A 40 -4.42 -10.44 10.65
N THR A 41 -5.29 -10.68 11.64
CA THR A 41 -6.74 -10.38 11.56
C THR A 41 -7.00 -8.90 11.27
N TYR A 42 -6.19 -7.99 11.82
CA TYR A 42 -6.31 -6.56 11.59
C TYR A 42 -5.03 -5.97 11.02
N GLN A 43 -5.16 -5.10 10.03
CA GLN A 43 -4.05 -4.35 9.43
C GLN A 43 -4.43 -2.88 9.26
N LEU A 44 -3.42 -2.00 9.34
CA LEU A 44 -3.56 -0.56 9.09
C LEU A 44 -2.91 -0.22 7.75
N PHE A 45 -3.65 0.49 6.90
CA PHE A 45 -3.21 0.98 5.61
C PHE A 45 -3.11 2.51 5.67
N PRO A 46 -1.93 3.10 5.46
CA PRO A 46 -1.78 4.55 5.46
C PRO A 46 -2.46 5.16 4.24
N THR A 47 -3.08 6.33 4.42
CA THR A 47 -3.50 7.18 3.30
C THR A 47 -2.42 8.19 2.96
N GLN A 48 -2.57 8.96 1.88
CA GLN A 48 -1.67 10.10 1.63
C GLN A 48 -1.91 11.25 2.62
N ASN A 49 -3.06 11.30 3.30
CA ASN A 49 -3.23 12.15 4.46
C ASN A 49 -2.53 11.48 5.65
N MET A 50 -1.44 12.09 6.13
CA MET A 50 -0.61 11.51 7.18
C MET A 50 -1.37 11.25 8.49
N TRP A 51 -2.50 11.92 8.74
CA TRP A 51 -3.32 11.74 9.95
C TRP A 51 -4.30 10.58 9.86
N THR A 52 -4.55 10.06 8.66
CA THR A 52 -5.63 9.12 8.37
C THR A 52 -5.11 7.77 7.89
N PHE A 53 -5.68 6.72 8.47
CA PHE A 53 -5.46 5.32 8.09
C PHE A 53 -6.80 4.65 7.80
N ILE A 54 -6.73 3.55 7.04
CA ILE A 54 -7.82 2.57 6.99
C ILE A 54 -7.41 1.36 7.83
N LYS A 55 -8.18 1.05 8.87
CA LYS A 55 -8.10 -0.23 9.57
C LYS A 55 -8.95 -1.24 8.83
N LEU A 56 -8.36 -2.35 8.42
CA LEU A 56 -9.03 -3.46 7.76
C LEU A 56 -9.05 -4.67 8.67
N ASN A 57 -10.22 -5.29 8.85
CA ASN A 57 -10.32 -6.68 9.26
C ASN A 57 -10.08 -7.57 8.03
N THR A 58 -8.89 -8.14 7.94
CA THR A 58 -8.45 -8.96 6.79
C THR A 58 -9.23 -10.28 6.69
N ARG A 59 -9.91 -10.67 7.77
CA ARG A 59 -10.69 -11.91 7.85
C ARG A 59 -12.03 -11.81 7.11
N ASP A 60 -12.67 -10.64 7.17
CA ASP A 60 -14.07 -10.48 6.80
C ASP A 60 -14.40 -9.22 5.97
N GLY A 61 -13.41 -8.34 5.74
CA GLY A 61 -13.55 -7.18 4.86
C GLY A 61 -14.21 -5.96 5.51
N ARG A 62 -14.50 -6.00 6.83
CA ARG A 62 -14.96 -4.80 7.55
C ARG A 62 -13.83 -3.81 7.74
N MET A 63 -14.13 -2.53 7.57
CA MET A 63 -13.13 -1.47 7.58
C MET A 63 -13.60 -0.26 8.39
N TRP A 64 -12.61 0.45 8.91
CA TRP A 64 -12.78 1.70 9.64
C TRP A 64 -11.81 2.75 9.11
N GLN A 65 -12.28 3.99 9.01
CA GLN A 65 -11.40 5.15 8.93
C GLN A 65 -10.91 5.45 10.35
N VAL A 66 -9.60 5.57 10.51
CA VAL A 66 -8.93 5.91 11.76
C VAL A 66 -8.22 7.24 11.56
N GLN A 67 -8.44 8.18 12.48
CA GLN A 67 -7.72 9.44 12.52
C GLN A 67 -7.05 9.62 13.89
N TYR A 68 -5.76 9.94 13.88
CA TYR A 68 -5.06 10.37 15.08
C TYR A 68 -4.83 11.88 15.05
N ASP A 69 -4.52 12.42 16.22
CA ASP A 69 -4.28 13.83 16.45
C ASP A 69 -3.27 13.96 17.60
N VAL A 70 -2.55 15.07 17.66
CA VAL A 70 -1.63 15.43 18.73
C VAL A 70 -2.36 16.21 19.83
N LYS A 71 -3.28 17.12 19.46
CA LYS A 71 -3.96 18.03 20.40
C LYS A 71 -5.15 17.38 21.12
N GLY A 72 -5.77 16.41 20.49
CA GLY A 72 -6.60 15.37 21.09
C GLY A 72 -8.11 15.48 20.89
N SER A 73 -8.62 16.50 20.21
CA SER A 73 -10.06 16.61 19.93
C SER A 73 -10.48 15.88 18.65
N GLU A 74 -9.54 15.65 17.71
CA GLU A 74 -9.87 15.16 16.37
C GLU A 74 -9.58 13.66 16.17
N ARG A 75 -9.41 12.90 17.27
CA ARG A 75 -9.15 11.45 17.22
C ARG A 75 -10.46 10.70 17.08
N PHE A 76 -10.55 9.83 16.09
CA PHE A 76 -11.72 8.97 15.94
C PHE A 76 -11.43 7.67 15.20
N GLU A 77 -12.37 6.75 15.35
CA GLU A 77 -12.52 5.57 14.52
C GLU A 77 -13.99 5.47 14.11
N VAL A 78 -14.26 5.38 12.80
CA VAL A 78 -15.62 5.32 12.25
C VAL A 78 -15.70 4.25 11.16
N ASN A 79 -16.83 3.53 11.10
CA ASN A 79 -17.02 2.49 10.09
C ASN A 79 -17.00 3.09 8.67
N LEU A 80 -16.34 2.40 7.74
CA LEU A 80 -16.55 2.59 6.30
C LEU A 80 -17.63 1.64 5.79
N ASN A 81 -17.69 0.44 6.36
CA ASN A 81 -18.74 -0.54 6.17
C ASN A 81 -18.96 -1.33 7.47
N THR A 82 -20.19 -1.79 7.68
CA THR A 82 -20.56 -2.63 8.84
C THR A 82 -20.80 -4.08 8.44
N THR A 83 -21.11 -4.33 7.17
CA THR A 83 -21.38 -5.66 6.61
C THR A 83 -20.09 -6.42 6.32
N SER A 84 -20.04 -7.69 6.73
CA SER A 84 -18.99 -8.64 6.33
C SER A 84 -19.13 -8.98 4.84
N PHE A 85 -18.01 -9.09 4.13
CA PHE A 85 -17.96 -9.56 2.74
C PHE A 85 -17.61 -11.06 2.62
N ALA A 86 -17.35 -11.72 3.75
CA ALA A 86 -17.18 -13.16 3.86
C ALA A 86 -18.35 -13.78 4.65
N THR A 87 -18.78 -14.98 4.26
CA THR A 87 -19.60 -15.81 5.16
C THR A 87 -18.75 -16.36 6.30
N LYS A 88 -19.39 -16.90 7.35
CA LYS A 88 -18.69 -17.45 8.51
C LYS A 88 -17.73 -18.59 8.14
N GLU A 89 -18.08 -19.38 7.13
CA GLU A 89 -17.32 -20.53 6.64
C GLU A 89 -16.11 -20.08 5.80
N GLU A 90 -16.20 -18.92 5.16
CA GLU A 90 -15.16 -18.40 4.29
C GLU A 90 -14.20 -17.41 4.99
N GLU A 91 -14.50 -17.01 6.22
CA GLU A 91 -13.68 -16.10 7.02
C GLU A 91 -12.28 -16.68 7.28
N ARG A 92 -11.25 -16.00 6.78
CA ARG A 92 -9.84 -16.40 6.93
C ARG A 92 -8.96 -15.17 7.04
N ASP A 93 -8.14 -15.10 8.06
CA ASP A 93 -7.21 -13.98 8.25
C ASP A 93 -6.30 -13.86 7.02
N GLY A 94 -6.10 -12.63 6.56
CA GLY A 94 -5.39 -12.35 5.32
C GLY A 94 -6.21 -12.52 4.03
N ARG A 95 -7.50 -12.88 4.07
CA ARG A 95 -8.33 -12.97 2.86
C ARG A 95 -8.43 -11.63 2.12
N PHE A 96 -8.66 -10.55 2.85
CA PHE A 96 -8.82 -9.22 2.27
C PHE A 96 -7.56 -8.36 2.43
N THR A 97 -7.27 -7.56 1.41
CA THR A 97 -6.20 -6.55 1.45
C THR A 97 -6.60 -5.29 0.69
N LEU A 98 -5.97 -4.15 1.00
CA LEU A 98 -6.22 -2.85 0.36
C LEU A 98 -5.05 -2.45 -0.53
N TYR A 99 -5.38 -1.95 -1.72
CA TYR A 99 -4.43 -1.33 -2.64
C TYR A 99 -4.72 0.18 -2.74
N PRO A 100 -3.76 1.05 -2.47
CA PRO A 100 -3.94 2.49 -2.63
C PRO A 100 -4.08 2.84 -4.12
N THR A 101 -4.94 3.81 -4.42
CA THR A 101 -4.99 4.43 -5.75
C THR A 101 -4.15 5.71 -5.78
N GLN A 102 -3.99 6.32 -6.95
CA GLN A 102 -3.35 7.64 -7.06
C GLN A 102 -4.18 8.74 -6.36
N ASN A 103 -5.49 8.57 -6.28
CA ASN A 103 -6.36 9.47 -5.54
C ASN A 103 -6.31 9.15 -4.05
N MET A 104 -5.94 10.14 -3.23
CA MET A 104 -5.76 9.98 -1.78
C MET A 104 -7.00 9.48 -1.03
N TRP A 105 -8.19 9.69 -1.58
CA TRP A 105 -9.47 9.36 -0.97
C TRP A 105 -9.90 7.91 -1.23
N THR A 106 -9.23 7.19 -2.14
CA THR A 106 -9.72 5.91 -2.66
C THR A 106 -8.71 4.77 -2.59
N PHE A 107 -9.24 3.58 -2.29
CA PHE A 107 -8.54 2.30 -2.31
C PHE A 107 -9.35 1.28 -3.11
N ILE A 108 -8.68 0.20 -3.52
CA ILE A 108 -9.31 -1.02 -3.99
C ILE A 108 -9.16 -2.09 -2.89
N LEU A 109 -10.27 -2.59 -2.37
CA LEU A 109 -10.29 -3.78 -1.54
C LEU A 109 -10.28 -5.00 -2.48
N LEU A 110 -9.37 -5.93 -2.26
CA LEU A 110 -9.28 -7.19 -2.99
C LEU A 110 -9.57 -8.36 -2.04
N ASP A 111 -10.51 -9.22 -2.42
CA ASP A 111 -10.60 -10.59 -1.92
C ASP A 111 -9.52 -11.43 -2.61
N GLN A 112 -8.48 -11.80 -1.87
CA GLN A 112 -7.33 -12.53 -2.40
C GLN A 112 -7.64 -14.00 -2.70
N ILE A 113 -8.82 -14.51 -2.31
CA ILE A 113 -9.22 -15.90 -2.54
C ILE A 113 -10.07 -16.00 -3.81
N ASP A 114 -11.12 -15.18 -3.94
CA ASP A 114 -12.08 -15.28 -5.05
C ASP A 114 -12.01 -14.14 -6.07
N GLY A 115 -11.18 -13.13 -5.82
CA GLY A 115 -10.91 -12.05 -6.77
C GLY A 115 -11.96 -10.94 -6.83
N ARG A 116 -13.01 -10.98 -6.00
CA ARG A 116 -13.96 -9.86 -5.90
C ARG A 116 -13.25 -8.60 -5.42
N MET A 117 -13.71 -7.47 -5.92
CA MET A 117 -13.13 -6.18 -5.60
C MET A 117 -14.19 -5.17 -5.20
N TRP A 118 -13.78 -4.23 -4.36
CA TRP A 118 -14.61 -3.08 -3.98
C TRP A 118 -13.82 -1.80 -4.11
N GLN A 119 -14.45 -0.77 -4.64
CA GLN A 119 -13.98 0.59 -4.46
C GLN A 119 -14.31 1.05 -3.05
N VAL A 120 -13.28 1.52 -2.34
CA VAL A 120 -13.38 2.08 -0.99
C VAL A 120 -13.11 3.58 -1.09
N GLN A 121 -14.02 4.41 -0.59
CA GLN A 121 -13.83 5.85 -0.45
C GLN A 121 -14.00 6.27 1.02
N TRP A 122 -12.98 6.95 1.54
CA TRP A 122 -13.03 7.58 2.86
C TRP A 122 -13.19 9.10 2.72
N SER A 123 -13.70 9.75 3.77
CA SER A 123 -13.92 11.19 3.78
C SER A 123 -14.10 11.72 5.19
N MET A 124 -13.81 13.00 5.40
CA MET A 124 -14.21 13.70 6.61
C MET A 124 -15.72 13.91 6.70
N LYS A 125 -16.40 13.93 5.54
CA LYS A 125 -17.87 14.00 5.47
C LYS A 125 -18.44 12.59 5.40
N GLU A 126 -19.35 12.26 6.30
CA GLU A 126 -19.94 10.93 6.42
C GLU A 126 -20.67 10.48 5.14
N ASP A 127 -21.43 11.40 4.53
CA ASP A 127 -22.20 11.18 3.30
C ASP A 127 -21.35 10.86 2.06
N SER A 128 -20.05 11.13 2.13
CA SER A 128 -19.09 10.92 1.05
C SER A 128 -18.26 9.65 1.26
N ARG A 129 -18.56 8.85 2.30
CA ARG A 129 -17.91 7.55 2.53
C ARG A 129 -18.72 6.46 1.85
N PHE A 130 -18.04 5.55 1.16
CA PHE A 130 -18.72 4.38 0.62
C PHE A 130 -17.75 3.22 0.38
N VAL A 131 -18.34 2.02 0.33
CA VAL A 131 -17.69 0.80 -0.13
C VAL A 131 -18.65 0.13 -1.11
N ILE A 132 -18.26 0.05 -2.38
CA ILE A 132 -19.11 -0.48 -3.45
C ILE A 132 -18.35 -1.54 -4.24
N GLN A 133 -19.01 -2.65 -4.56
CA GLN A 133 -18.41 -3.73 -5.34
C GLN A 133 -18.23 -3.26 -6.80
N ILE A 134 -17.11 -3.66 -7.42
CA ILE A 134 -16.74 -3.32 -8.81
C ILE A 134 -16.41 -4.56 -9.64
#